data_AF-A0A1Y0GCD0-F1
#
_entry.id   AF-A0A1Y0GCD0-F1
#
_cell.length_a   1.000
_cell.length_b   1.000
_cell.length_c   1.000
_cell.angle_alpha   90.00
_cell.angle_beta   90.00
_cell.angle_gamma   90.00
#
_symmetry.space_group_name_H-M   'P 1'
#
loop_
_entity.id
_entity.type
_entity.pdbx_description
1 polymer ?
#
loop_
_entity_poly.entity_id
_entity_poly.type
_entity_poly.pdbx_seq_one_letter_code
_entity_poly.pdbx_strand_id
1 'polypeptide(L)' 'MHKVGVILIWIGLIMTVVGLIFGFIDLVKYGEPSIWIAMIPAGFALLLVGVTATQFSKK' A
#
# COMPACT_ATOMS: atom_id res chain seq x y z
N MET A 1 18.62 0.01 -9.97
CA MET A 1 17.37 -0.31 -9.24
C MET A 1 16.28 -0.47 -10.28
N HIS A 2 15.53 -1.57 -10.26
CA HIS A 2 14.49 -1.82 -11.27
C HIS A 2 13.44 -0.72 -11.23
N LYS A 3 13.29 0.04 -12.32
CA LYS A 3 12.37 1.19 -12.38
C LYS A 3 10.94 0.77 -12.01
N VAL A 4 10.49 -0.39 -12.50
CA VAL A 4 9.16 -0.93 -12.18
C VAL A 4 9.03 -1.29 -10.69
N GLY A 5 10.07 -1.86 -10.09
CA GLY A 5 10.03 -2.22 -8.67
C GLY A 5 9.91 -0.99 -7.77
N VAL A 6 10.64 0.07 -8.10
CA VAL A 6 10.55 1.37 -7.41
C VAL A 6 9.16 2.01 -7.58
N ILE A 7 8.57 1.94 -8.78
CA ILE A 7 7.21 2.45 -9.02
C ILE A 7 6.18 1.70 -8.17
N LEU A 8 6.25 0.36 -8.12
CA LEU A 8 5.33 -0.45 -7.32
C LEU A 8 5.45 -0.14 -5.82
N ILE A 9 6.66 0.12 -5.32
CA ILE A 9 6.87 0.56 -3.93
C ILE A 9 6.14 1.88 -3.66
N TRP A 10 6.30 2.87 -4.54
CA TRP A 10 5.63 4.16 -4.36
C TRP A 10 4.10 4.05 -4.40
N ILE A 11 3.56 3.27 -5.34
CA ILE A 11 2.11 3.03 -5.42
C ILE A 11 1.61 2.34 -4.15
N GLY A 12 2.28 1.26 -3.71
CA GLY A 12 1.92 0.54 -2.50
C GLY A 12 1.99 1.41 -1.24
N LEU A 13 3.00 2.27 -1.15
CA LEU A 13 3.15 3.21 -0.04
C LEU A 13 2.00 4.22 0.00
N ILE A 14 1.69 4.84 -1.14
CA ILE A 14 0.60 5.82 -1.26
C ILE A 14 -0.74 5.14 -0.92
N MET A 15 -1.03 3.96 -1.48
CA MET A 15 -2.26 3.21 -1.17
C MET A 15 -2.37 2.90 0.32
N THR A 16 -1.27 2.51 0.96
CA THR A 16 -1.26 2.21 2.40
C THR A 16 -1.56 3.47 3.23
N VAL A 17 -0.90 4.59 2.91
CA VAL A 17 -1.13 5.87 3.61
C VAL A 17 -2.57 6.35 3.44
N VAL A 18 -3.09 6.31 2.21
CA VAL A 18 -4.49 6.68 1.93
C VAL A 18 -5.46 5.73 2.64
N GLY A 19 -5.18 4.43 2.63
CA GLY A 19 -5.99 3.42 3.32
C GLY A 19 -6.01 3.62 4.84
N LEU A 20 -4.89 4.02 5.43
CA LEU A 20 -4.81 4.35 6.86
C LEU A 20 -5.57 5.64 7.19
N ILE A 21 -5.39 6.71 6.40
CA ILE A 21 -6.07 7.99 6.65
C ILE A 21 -7.58 7.82 6.47
N PHE A 22 -8.02 7.42 5.28
CA PHE A 22 -9.45 7.36 4.95
C PHE A 22 -10.15 6.14 5.54
N GLY A 23 -9.45 5.01 5.71
CA GLY A 23 -10.00 3.80 6.29
C GLY A 23 -10.42 3.96 7.75
N PHE A 24 -9.67 4.74 8.52
CA PHE A 24 -9.93 4.94 9.94
C PHE A 24 -10.77 6.19 10.26
N ILE A 25 -10.93 7.13 9.32
CA ILE A 25 -11.82 8.29 9.54
C ILE A 25 -13.25 7.84 9.86
N ASP A 26 -13.81 6.92 9.09
CA ASP A 26 -15.19 6.45 9.32
C ASP A 26 -15.30 5.61 10.60
N LEU A 27 -14.26 4.83 10.91
CA LEU A 27 -14.22 4.05 12.15
C LEU A 27 -14.26 4.97 13.38
N VAL A 28 -13.52 6.08 13.34
CA VAL A 28 -13.51 7.07 14.44
C VAL A 28 -14.81 7.87 14.49
N LYS A 29 -15.38 8.24 13.35
CA LYS A 29 -16.57 9.10 13.28
C LYS A 29 -17.89 8.36 13.51
N TYR A 30 -18.00 7.16 12.97
CA TYR A 30 -19.26 6.41 12.87
C TYR A 30 -19.21 5.04 13.56
N GLY A 31 -18.04 4.61 14.03
CA GLY A 31 -17.87 3.30 14.68
C GLY A 31 -17.82 2.11 13.72
N GLU A 32 -17.85 2.37 12.40
CA GLU A 32 -17.81 1.34 11.37
C GLU A 32 -16.59 1.49 10.45
N PRO A 33 -15.92 0.39 10.07
CA PRO A 33 -14.76 0.43 9.19
C PRO A 33 -15.15 0.84 7.77
N SER A 34 -14.38 1.75 7.17
CA SER A 34 -14.60 2.15 5.78
C SER A 34 -14.13 1.08 4.79
N ILE A 35 -14.72 1.06 3.59
CA ILE A 35 -14.25 0.22 2.47
C ILE A 35 -12.78 0.52 2.12
N TRP A 36 -12.32 1.74 2.39
CA TRP A 36 -10.94 2.18 2.19
C TRP A 36 -9.92 1.37 3.01
N ILE A 37 -10.31 0.69 4.10
CA ILE A 37 -9.43 -0.21 4.87
C ILE A 37 -8.87 -1.32 3.98
N ALA A 38 -9.60 -1.77 2.95
CA ALA A 38 -9.13 -2.78 2.00
C ALA A 38 -7.89 -2.34 1.20
N MET A 39 -7.62 -1.04 1.10
CA MET A 39 -6.40 -0.55 0.45
C MET A 39 -5.13 -0.84 1.26
N ILE A 40 -5.25 -1.07 2.57
CA ILE A 40 -4.10 -1.36 3.44
C ILE A 40 -3.46 -2.70 3.05
N PRO A 41 -4.16 -3.86 3.08
CA PRO A 41 -3.57 -5.13 2.67
C PRO A 41 -3.13 -5.13 1.20
N ALA A 42 -3.87 -4.46 0.30
CA ALA A 42 -3.47 -4.30 -1.10
C ALA A 42 -2.16 -3.50 -1.24
N GLY A 43 -2.01 -2.40 -0.48
CA GLY A 43 -0.80 -1.59 -0.44
C GLY A 43 0.41 -2.38 0.08
N PHE A 44 0.25 -3.17 1.14
CA PHE A 44 1.30 -4.06 1.65
C PHE A 44 1.72 -5.13 0.64
N ALA A 45 0.76 -5.73 -0.08
CA ALA A 45 1.07 -6.68 -1.14
C ALA A 45 1.90 -6.02 -2.26
N LEU A 46 1.53 -4.81 -2.69
CA LEU A 46 2.27 -4.03 -3.69
C LEU A 46 3.68 -3.66 -3.22
N LEU A 47 3.83 -3.26 -1.96
CA LEU A 47 5.14 -3.01 -1.34
C LEU A 47 6.02 -4.26 -1.40
N LEU A 48 5.49 -5.41 -1.00
CA LEU A 48 6.21 -6.69 -1.03
C LEU A 48 6.66 -7.06 -2.46
N VAL A 49 5.76 -6.95 -3.43
CA VAL A 49 6.08 -7.23 -4.83
C VAL A 49 7.14 -6.26 -5.36
N GLY A 50 6.99 -4.96 -5.09
CA GLY A 50 7.93 -3.93 -5.54
C GLY A 50 9.33 -4.09 -4.92
N VAL A 51 9.41 -4.39 -3.62
CA VAL A 51 10.67 -4.71 -2.94
C VAL A 51 11.30 -5.96 -3.54
N THR A 52 10.55 -7.05 -3.64
CA THR A 52 11.02 -8.32 -4.22
C THR A 52 11.56 -8.09 -5.63
N ALA A 53 10.78 -7.47 -6.52
CA ALA A 53 11.21 -7.17 -7.89
C ALA A 53 12.48 -6.31 -7.94
N THR A 54 12.62 -5.34 -7.03
CA THR A 54 13.81 -4.48 -6.95
C THR A 54 15.06 -5.25 -6.50
N GLN A 55 14.92 -6.18 -5.55
CA GLN A 55 16.04 -6.99 -5.04
C GLN A 55 16.47 -8.06 -6.04
N PHE A 56 15.51 -8.77 -6.65
CA PHE A 56 15.81 -9.82 -7.63
C PHE A 56 16.38 -9.27 -8.95
N SER A 57 16.05 -8.04 -9.33
CA SER A 57 16.65 -7.37 -10.49
C SER A 57 18.11 -6.93 -10.28
N LYS A 58 18.63 -6.95 -9.04
CA LYS A 58 20.04 -6.65 -8.77
C LYS A 58 20.94 -7.89 -8.85
N LYS A 59 20.35 -9.08 -8.94
CA LYS A 59 21.03 -10.35 -9.11
C LYS A 59 21.17 -10.66 -10.59
#